data_AF-A0A8X7VFD4-F1
#
_entry.id   AF-A0A8X7VFD4-F1
#
_cell.length_a   1.000
_cell.length_b   1.000
_cell.length_c   1.000
_cell.angle_alpha   90.00
_cell.angle_beta   90.00
_cell.angle_gamma   90.00
#
_symmetry.space_group_name_H-M   'P 1'
#
loop_
_entity.id
_entity.type
_entity.pdbx_description
1 polymer ?
#
loop_
_entity_poly.entity_id
_entity_poly.type
_entity_poly.pdbx_seq_one_letter_code
_entity_poly.pdbx_strand_id
1 'polypeptide(L)'
;MTNMNINGGIPSRCWCGKGIVTYVSKTEENPYRRFFRCEIGLQRKKENHVFKWVDEALLDEIERMAEHQARLDEEIEDLRISMKKTVQEEVMNHNNVGCLGILFGLLCLGQSMIDIVMVFDSSFILKIEPI
;
A
#
# COMPACT_ATOMS: atom_id res chain seq x y z
N MET A 1 5.08 -7.79 -35.32
CA MET A 1 4.74 -6.34 -35.36
C MET A 1 3.84 -6.06 -34.17
N THR A 2 4.32 -5.40 -33.13
CA THR A 2 3.49 -5.09 -31.97
C THR A 2 2.54 -3.94 -32.29
N ASN A 3 1.25 -4.19 -32.10
CA ASN A 3 0.21 -3.18 -32.17
C ASN A 3 0.51 -2.08 -31.14
N MET A 4 0.92 -0.89 -31.58
CA MET A 4 1.02 0.27 -30.70
C MET A 4 -0.41 0.70 -30.36
N ASN A 5 -0.85 0.34 -29.15
CA ASN A 5 -2.23 0.49 -28.70
C ASN A 5 -2.79 1.88 -29.05
N ILE A 6 -3.95 1.90 -29.71
CA ILE A 6 -4.60 3.13 -30.19
C ILE A 6 -4.96 4.02 -28.98
N ASN A 7 -5.36 3.37 -27.88
CA ASN A 7 -5.58 3.93 -26.54
C ASN A 7 -4.23 4.20 -25.83
N GLY A 8 -3.29 4.82 -26.55
CA GLY A 8 -1.94 5.15 -26.09
C GLY A 8 -1.92 6.23 -24.97
N GLY A 9 -1.88 7.33 -24.15
CA GLY A 9 -1.78 8.81 -24.28
C GLY A 9 -0.46 9.32 -24.86
N ILE A 10 0.42 9.86 -24.01
CA ILE A 10 1.59 10.62 -24.47
C ILE A 10 2.66 9.66 -25.02
N PRO A 11 2.97 9.69 -26.34
CA PRO A 11 3.93 8.76 -26.92
C PRO A 11 5.37 9.25 -26.67
N SER A 12 6.16 8.45 -25.97
CA SER A 12 7.55 8.80 -25.60
C SER A 12 8.59 8.49 -26.68
N ARG A 13 8.35 7.49 -27.54
CA ARG A 13 9.26 7.08 -28.62
C ARG A 13 8.50 6.39 -29.77
N CYS A 14 8.94 6.56 -31.01
CA CYS A 14 8.41 5.79 -32.14
C CYS A 14 9.01 4.39 -32.19
N TRP A 15 8.28 3.40 -32.75
CA TRP A 15 8.79 2.03 -32.99
C TRP A 15 10.11 1.96 -33.78
N CYS A 16 10.44 2.98 -34.56
CA CYS A 16 11.71 3.10 -35.29
C CYS A 16 12.89 3.61 -34.42
N GLY A 17 12.72 3.66 -33.10
CA GLY A 17 13.73 4.10 -32.12
C GLY A 17 13.89 5.62 -31.99
N LYS A 18 13.42 6.39 -32.96
CA LYS A 18 13.51 7.86 -32.99
C LYS A 18 12.53 8.58 -32.05
N GLY A 19 12.84 9.84 -31.77
CA GLY A 19 12.08 10.68 -30.85
C GLY A 19 10.71 11.07 -31.40
N ILE A 20 9.86 11.58 -30.50
CA ILE A 20 8.60 12.23 -30.84
C ILE A 20 8.80 13.75 -30.73
N VAL A 21 8.24 14.47 -31.70
CA VAL A 21 8.27 15.94 -31.80
C VAL A 21 6.83 16.45 -31.88
N THR A 22 6.53 17.56 -31.21
CA THR A 22 5.23 18.23 -31.32
C THR A 22 5.21 19.19 -32.51
N TYR A 23 4.16 19.10 -33.31
CA TYR A 23 3.93 19.94 -34.49
C TYR A 23 2.60 20.69 -34.36
N VAL A 24 2.46 21.75 -35.15
CA VAL A 24 1.23 22.53 -35.31
C VAL A 24 0.66 22.23 -36.69
N SER A 25 -0.62 21.85 -36.75
CA SER A 25 -1.34 21.63 -38.00
C SER A 25 -1.56 22.93 -38.77
N LYS A 26 -1.47 22.82 -40.10
CA LYS A 26 -1.66 23.89 -41.08
C LYS A 26 -2.67 23.50 -42.16
N THR A 27 -3.58 22.58 -41.85
CA THR A 27 -4.68 22.19 -42.76
C THR A 27 -5.94 22.97 -42.40
N GLU A 28 -6.78 23.25 -43.38
CA GLU A 28 -7.99 24.07 -43.21
C GLU A 28 -9.05 23.38 -42.31
N GLU A 29 -9.01 22.04 -42.21
CA GLU A 29 -9.93 21.25 -41.39
C GLU A 29 -9.50 21.17 -39.92
N ASN A 30 -8.20 21.33 -39.64
CA ASN A 30 -7.63 21.29 -38.29
C ASN A 30 -6.60 22.43 -38.11
N PRO A 31 -6.97 23.72 -38.27
CA PRO A 31 -6.01 24.82 -38.20
C PRO A 31 -5.48 24.97 -36.77
N TYR A 32 -4.16 25.15 -36.64
CA TYR A 32 -3.44 25.34 -35.37
C TYR A 32 -3.50 24.17 -34.34
N ARG A 33 -4.29 23.12 -34.58
CA ARG A 33 -4.36 21.94 -33.69
C ARG A 33 -3.00 21.25 -33.60
N ARG A 34 -2.56 20.86 -32.39
CA ARG A 34 -1.23 20.30 -32.14
C ARG A 34 -1.23 18.78 -32.17
N PHE A 35 -0.20 18.17 -32.76
CA PHE A 35 -0.04 16.71 -32.80
C PHE A 35 1.40 16.28 -32.48
N PHE A 36 1.52 15.13 -31.84
CA PHE A 36 2.76 14.40 -31.68
C PHE A 36 3.07 13.61 -32.96
N ARG A 37 4.33 13.66 -33.45
CA ARG A 37 4.78 12.83 -34.57
C ARG A 37 6.24 12.40 -34.44
N CYS A 38 6.57 11.25 -35.02
CA CYS A 38 7.97 10.81 -35.13
C CYS A 38 8.86 11.85 -35.85
N GLU A 39 10.04 12.11 -35.27
CA GLU A 39 11.13 12.95 -35.80
C GLU A 39 11.42 12.73 -37.29
N ILE A 40 11.54 11.47 -37.74
CA ILE A 40 11.86 11.09 -39.13
C ILE A 40 10.62 10.77 -39.99
N GLY A 41 9.41 10.87 -39.40
CA GLY A 41 8.19 10.41 -40.04
C GLY A 41 7.68 11.32 -41.16
N LEU A 42 8.11 12.58 -41.22
CA LEU A 42 7.74 13.52 -42.30
C LEU A 42 8.51 13.25 -43.60
N GLN A 43 9.74 12.76 -43.46
CA GLN A 43 10.62 12.33 -44.54
C GLN A 43 10.21 10.94 -45.05
N ARG A 44 9.88 10.03 -44.13
CA ARG A 44 9.50 8.63 -44.42
C ARG A 44 7.99 8.44 -44.57
N LYS A 45 7.35 9.17 -45.49
CA LYS A 45 5.88 9.13 -45.70
C LYS A 45 5.30 7.76 -46.09
N LYS A 46 6.14 6.79 -46.49
CA LYS A 46 5.75 5.41 -46.80
C LYS A 46 5.73 4.47 -45.58
N GLU A 47 6.33 4.87 -44.46
CA GLU A 47 6.37 4.11 -43.21
C GLU A 47 5.30 4.66 -42.24
N ASN A 48 4.49 3.79 -41.64
CA ASN A 48 3.47 4.20 -40.68
C ASN A 48 4.10 4.52 -39.31
N HIS A 49 4.66 5.72 -39.19
CA HIS A 49 5.22 6.25 -37.95
C HIS A 49 4.15 6.86 -37.04
N VAL A 50 4.43 6.87 -35.73
CA VAL A 50 3.58 7.47 -34.70
C VAL A 50 3.09 8.87 -35.10
N PHE A 51 1.77 9.04 -35.04
CA PHE A 51 1.02 10.28 -35.12
C PHE A 51 -0.15 10.18 -34.12
N LYS A 52 -0.34 11.17 -33.25
CA LYS A 52 -1.52 11.30 -32.37
C LYS A 52 -1.74 12.77 -32.05
N TRP A 53 -2.99 13.22 -31.93
CA TRP A 53 -3.26 14.61 -31.53
C TRP A 53 -2.91 14.83 -30.05
N VAL A 54 -2.50 16.05 -29.68
CA VAL A 54 -2.01 16.35 -28.32
C VAL A 54 -3.14 16.35 -27.29
N ASP A 55 -4.34 16.76 -27.70
CA ASP A 55 -5.55 16.73 -26.87
C ASP A 55 -5.97 15.28 -26.56
N GLU A 56 -6.13 14.43 -27.58
CA GLU A 56 -6.38 12.99 -27.45
C GLU A 56 -5.30 12.31 -26.57
N ALA A 57 -4.02 12.58 -26.84
CA ALA A 57 -2.92 12.02 -26.06
C ALA A 57 -2.86 12.50 -24.60
N LEU A 58 -3.48 13.62 -24.25
CA LEU A 58 -3.60 14.10 -22.86
C LEU A 58 -4.83 13.49 -22.16
N LEU A 59 -5.95 13.30 -22.86
CA LEU A 59 -7.14 12.65 -22.31
C LEU A 59 -6.84 11.19 -21.93
N ASP A 60 -6.26 10.42 -22.85
CA ASP A 60 -5.75 9.06 -22.61
C ASP A 60 -4.64 8.98 -21.54
N GLU A 61 -4.00 10.11 -21.17
CA GLU A 61 -3.07 10.15 -20.04
C GLU A 61 -3.82 10.32 -18.72
N ILE A 62 -4.76 11.27 -18.68
CA ILE A 62 -5.60 11.56 -17.51
C ILE A 62 -6.45 10.35 -17.12
N GLU A 63 -7.03 9.65 -18.10
CA GLU A 63 -7.82 8.42 -17.85
C GLU A 63 -6.97 7.34 -17.19
N ARG A 64 -5.78 7.03 -17.76
CA ARG A 64 -4.86 6.03 -17.19
C ARG A 64 -4.26 6.45 -15.85
N MET A 65 -4.10 7.76 -15.61
CA MET A 65 -3.74 8.28 -14.29
C MET A 65 -4.86 8.07 -13.27
N ALA A 66 -6.13 8.25 -13.66
CA ALA A 66 -7.28 7.99 -12.79
C ALA A 66 -7.43 6.48 -12.47
N GLU A 67 -7.28 5.60 -13.47
CA GLU A 67 -7.21 4.15 -13.26
C GLU A 67 -6.08 3.74 -12.31
N HIS A 68 -4.91 4.37 -12.43
CA HIS A 68 -3.78 4.10 -11.54
C HIS A 68 -4.03 4.60 -10.12
N GLN A 69 -4.61 5.80 -9.96
CA GLN A 69 -4.93 6.36 -8.66
C GLN A 69 -5.95 5.49 -7.92
N ALA A 70 -7.04 5.08 -8.57
CA ALA A 70 -8.06 4.23 -7.97
C ALA A 70 -7.48 2.91 -7.43
N ARG A 71 -6.56 2.27 -8.16
CA ARG A 71 -5.85 1.06 -7.71
C ARG A 71 -4.89 1.34 -6.54
N LEU A 72 -4.19 2.48 -6.54
CA LEU A 72 -3.33 2.86 -5.42
C LEU A 72 -4.15 3.13 -4.15
N ASP A 73 -5.33 3.73 -4.27
CA ASP A 73 -6.23 3.99 -3.14
C ASP A 73 -6.78 2.67 -2.53
N GLU A 74 -7.05 1.67 -3.39
CA GLU A 74 -7.40 0.30 -2.99
C GLU A 74 -6.23 -0.41 -2.28
N GLU A 75 -5.04 -0.45 -2.90
CA GLU A 75 -3.81 -1.00 -2.30
C GLU A 75 -3.49 -0.36 -0.93
N ILE A 76 -3.71 0.96 -0.80
CA ILE A 76 -3.48 1.71 0.45
C ILE A 76 -4.48 1.33 1.54
N GLU A 77 -5.77 1.13 1.25
CA GLU A 77 -6.72 0.72 2.30
C GLU A 77 -6.57 -0.76 2.69
N ASP A 78 -6.19 -1.65 1.78
CA ASP A 78 -5.84 -3.04 2.12
C ASP A 78 -4.60 -3.11 3.02
N LEU A 79 -3.58 -2.27 2.76
CA LEU A 79 -2.43 -2.11 3.66
C LEU A 79 -2.82 -1.53 5.03
N ARG A 80 -3.76 -0.58 5.08
CA ARG A 80 -4.31 -0.07 6.35
C ARG A 80 -5.11 -1.13 7.10
N ILE A 81 -5.92 -1.93 6.42
CA ILE A 81 -6.75 -2.98 7.02
C ILE A 81 -5.89 -4.11 7.57
N SER A 82 -4.88 -4.56 6.83
CA SER A 82 -3.93 -5.59 7.30
C SER A 82 -3.09 -5.10 8.48
N MET A 83 -2.56 -3.87 8.43
CA MET A 83 -1.83 -3.26 9.56
C MET A 83 -2.71 -3.04 10.81
N LYS A 84 -3.99 -2.69 10.65
CA LYS A 84 -4.93 -2.59 11.78
C LYS A 84 -5.13 -3.96 12.46
N LYS A 85 -5.21 -5.05 11.69
CA LYS A 85 -5.39 -6.42 12.22
C LYS A 85 -4.16 -6.89 13.00
N THR A 86 -2.96 -6.79 12.44
CA THR A 86 -1.73 -7.24 13.12
C THR A 86 -1.48 -6.47 14.43
N VAL A 87 -1.69 -5.15 14.45
CA VAL A 87 -1.60 -4.36 15.69
C VAL A 87 -2.65 -4.78 16.73
N GLN A 88 -3.88 -5.12 16.30
CA GLN A 88 -4.90 -5.65 17.21
C GLN A 88 -4.52 -7.03 17.77
N GLU A 89 -3.96 -7.92 16.95
CA GLU A 89 -3.48 -9.25 17.36
C GLU A 89 -2.31 -9.15 18.36
N GLU A 90 -1.34 -8.26 18.13
CA GLU A 90 -0.24 -7.99 19.06
C GLU A 90 -0.71 -7.41 20.39
N VAL A 91 -1.63 -6.43 20.37
CA VAL A 91 -2.21 -5.83 21.60
C VAL A 91 -3.03 -6.87 22.39
N MET A 92 -3.82 -7.70 21.71
CA MET A 92 -4.57 -8.80 22.33
C MET A 92 -3.62 -9.79 23.03
N ASN A 93 -2.52 -10.16 22.37
CA ASN A 93 -1.51 -11.07 22.93
C ASN A 93 -0.79 -10.45 24.14
N HIS A 94 -0.32 -9.20 24.03
CA HIS A 94 0.35 -8.49 25.12
C HIS A 94 -0.53 -8.38 26.38
N ASN A 95 -1.81 -8.04 26.19
CA ASN A 95 -2.77 -7.95 27.29
C ASN A 95 -2.99 -9.31 27.99
N ASN A 96 -3.02 -10.41 27.22
CA ASN A 96 -3.14 -11.75 27.77
C ASN A 96 -1.92 -12.13 28.63
N VAL A 97 -0.70 -11.86 28.15
CA VAL A 97 0.54 -12.10 28.91
C VAL A 97 0.60 -11.23 30.19
N GLY A 98 0.15 -9.98 30.11
CA GLY A 98 0.04 -9.08 31.26
C GLY A 98 -0.91 -9.60 32.34
N CYS A 99 -2.12 -10.02 31.96
CA CYS A 99 -3.08 -10.66 32.87
C CYS A 99 -2.52 -11.95 33.49
N LEU A 100 -1.80 -12.77 32.72
CA LEU A 100 -1.17 -13.98 33.22
C LEU A 100 -0.10 -13.68 34.29
N GLY A 101 0.72 -12.65 34.07
CA GLY A 101 1.72 -12.18 35.03
C GLY A 101 1.10 -11.68 36.34
N ILE A 102 -0.01 -10.95 36.27
CA ILE A 102 -0.78 -10.51 37.45
C ILE A 102 -1.32 -11.73 38.23
N LEU A 103 -1.88 -12.72 37.53
CA LEU A 103 -2.41 -13.94 38.14
C LEU A 103 -1.31 -14.74 38.88
N PHE A 104 -0.14 -14.92 38.25
CA PHE A 104 1.00 -15.56 38.91
C PHE A 104 1.49 -14.76 40.14
N GLY A 105 1.55 -13.43 40.06
CA GLY A 105 1.90 -12.58 41.20
C GLY A 105 0.95 -12.74 42.39
N LEU A 106 -0.35 -12.77 42.14
CA LEU A 106 -1.37 -13.01 43.17
C LEU A 106 -1.27 -14.41 43.80
N LEU A 107 -0.99 -15.45 42.99
CA LEU A 107 -0.77 -16.81 43.50
C LEU A 107 0.47 -16.90 44.40
N CYS A 108 1.59 -16.27 44.02
CA CYS A 108 2.81 -16.24 44.84
C CYS A 108 2.60 -15.50 46.18
N LEU A 109 1.85 -14.38 46.17
CA LEU A 109 1.47 -13.68 47.40
C LEU A 109 0.54 -14.52 48.28
N GLY A 110 -0.42 -15.22 47.68
CA GLY A 110 -1.31 -16.15 48.38
C GLY A 110 -0.55 -17.29 49.08
N GLN A 111 0.37 -17.94 48.37
CA GLN A 111 1.22 -18.99 48.95
C GLN A 111 2.08 -18.42 50.09
N SER A 112 2.71 -17.25 49.89
CA SER A 112 3.52 -16.59 50.92
C SER A 112 2.71 -16.31 52.20
N MET A 113 1.45 -15.93 52.07
CA MET A 113 0.54 -15.72 53.21
C MET A 113 0.15 -17.03 53.90
N ILE A 114 -0.03 -18.12 53.15
CA ILE A 114 -0.27 -19.46 53.73
C ILE A 114 0.95 -19.92 54.52
N ASP A 115 2.16 -19.78 53.95
CA ASP A 115 3.42 -20.16 54.60
C ASP A 115 3.65 -19.34 55.88
N ILE A 116 3.36 -18.04 55.85
CA ILE A 116 3.39 -17.16 57.03
C ILE A 116 2.39 -17.62 58.09
N VAL A 117 1.13 -17.90 57.73
CA VAL A 117 0.13 -18.39 58.67
C VAL A 117 0.56 -19.72 59.29
N MET A 118 1.08 -20.67 58.50
CA MET A 118 1.59 -21.97 58.97
C MET A 118 2.79 -21.82 59.93
N VAL A 119 3.65 -20.82 59.73
CA VAL A 119 4.76 -20.49 60.64
C VAL A 119 4.27 -19.85 61.95
N PHE A 120 3.25 -18.99 61.90
CA PHE A 120 2.63 -18.43 63.10
C PHE A 120 1.80 -19.48 63.87
N ASP A 121 1.10 -20.39 63.18
CA ASP A 121 0.38 -21.51 63.81
C ASP A 121 1.36 -22.51 64.44
N SER A 122 2.51 -22.78 63.80
CA SER A 122 3.61 -23.55 64.42
C SER A 122 4.12 -22.93 65.73
N SER A 123 3.98 -21.61 65.88
CA SER A 123 4.32 -20.86 67.10
C SER A 123 3.19 -20.83 68.15
N PHE A 124 1.98 -21.27 67.78
CA PHE A 124 0.78 -21.28 68.62
C PHE A 124 0.34 -22.69 69.04
N ILE A 125 0.53 -23.69 68.18
CA ILE A 125 0.31 -25.12 68.45
C ILE A 125 1.23 -25.60 69.59
N LEU A 126 2.48 -25.11 69.66
CA LEU A 126 3.39 -25.31 70.80
C LEU A 126 3.02 -24.51 72.07
N LYS A 127 1.79 -24.00 72.17
CA LYS A 127 1.23 -23.32 73.36
C LYS A 127 0.01 -24.01 73.98
N ILE A 128 -0.49 -25.09 73.38
CA ILE A 128 -1.69 -25.80 73.84
C ILE A 128 -1.33 -27.21 74.32
N GLU A 129 -0.61 -27.28 75.44
CA GLU A 129 -0.63 -28.46 76.31
C GLU A 129 -1.79 -28.30 77.31
N PRO A 130 -2.83 -29.15 77.28
CA PRO A 130 -3.83 -29.20 78.33
C PRO A 130 -3.28 -29.93 79.57
N ILE A 131 -3.66 -29.42 80.75
CA ILE A 131 -3.60 -30.11 82.04
C ILE A 131 -4.81 -31.05 82.16
#